data_AF-A0A357MC36-F1
#
_entry.id   AF-A0A357MC36-F1
#
_cell.length_a   1.000
_cell.length_b   1.000
_cell.length_c   1.000
_cell.angle_alpha   90.00
_cell.angle_beta   90.00
_cell.angle_gamma   90.00
#
_symmetry.space_group_name_H-M   'P 1'
#
loop_
_entity.id
_entity.type
_entity.pdbx_description
1 polymer ?
#
loop_
_entity_poly.entity_id
_entity_poly.type
_entity_poly.pdbx_seq_one_letter_code
_entity_poly.pdbx_strand_id
1 'polypeptide(L)'
;MFEIRPTGFKTMTCNPHLPSTWNEAALRNVKAFQTTFDLEVNRSEYGRRLKVYEKGQLIFDRIADEGESFNVVFTELKETE
;
A
#
# COMPACT_ATOMS: atom_id res chain seq x y z
N MET A 1 0.11 11.55 6.27
CA MET A 1 -0.48 10.37 6.94
C MET A 1 -0.89 9.36 5.88
N PHE A 2 -0.88 8.04 6.14
CA PHE A 2 -1.17 7.02 5.11
C PHE A 2 -2.66 6.86 4.73
N GLU A 3 -3.59 7.41 5.54
CA GLU A 3 -5.05 7.36 5.34
C GLU A 3 -5.58 5.97 4.89
N ILE A 4 -5.24 4.95 5.66
CA ILE A 4 -5.69 3.58 5.40
C ILE A 4 -7.15 3.43 5.85
N ARG A 5 -8.04 3.01 4.95
CA ARG A 5 -9.46 2.73 5.26
C ARG A 5 -9.85 1.35 4.73
N PRO A 6 -10.29 0.41 5.60
CA PRO A 6 -10.88 -0.84 5.14
C PRO A 6 -12.13 -0.58 4.29
N THR A 7 -12.26 -1.27 3.16
CA THR A 7 -13.44 -1.24 2.29
C THR A 7 -14.15 -2.59 2.20
N GLY A 8 -13.57 -3.62 2.79
CA GLY A 8 -14.07 -4.99 2.80
C GLY A 8 -13.15 -5.93 3.58
N PHE A 9 -13.47 -7.23 3.58
CA PHE A 9 -12.75 -8.23 4.41
C PHE A 9 -11.26 -8.36 4.05
N LYS A 10 -10.91 -8.15 2.78
CA LYS A 10 -9.53 -8.19 2.26
C LYS A 10 -9.23 -7.00 1.36
N THR A 11 -9.92 -5.89 1.53
CA THR A 11 -9.77 -4.72 0.67
C THR A 11 -9.65 -3.45 1.49
N MET A 12 -8.81 -2.54 1.02
CA MET A 12 -8.68 -1.22 1.61
C MET A 12 -8.43 -0.15 0.55
N THR A 13 -8.74 1.09 0.91
CA THR A 13 -8.16 2.26 0.27
C THR A 13 -6.96 2.77 1.07
N CYS A 14 -5.98 3.32 0.37
CA CYS A 14 -4.86 4.05 0.97
C CYS A 14 -4.67 5.36 0.20
N ASN A 15 -4.62 6.49 0.91
CA ASN A 15 -4.35 7.80 0.33
C ASN A 15 -3.18 8.46 1.08
N PRO A 16 -1.94 8.08 0.77
CA PRO A 16 -0.78 8.52 1.53
C PRO A 16 -0.43 9.97 1.22
N HIS A 17 -0.48 10.83 2.24
CA HIS A 17 0.02 12.20 2.16
C HIS A 17 1.44 12.27 2.70
N LEU A 18 2.40 12.53 1.81
CA LEU A 18 3.80 12.79 2.11
C LEU A 18 4.02 14.29 2.35
N PRO A 19 4.69 14.69 3.45
CA PRO A 19 5.22 16.05 3.58
C PRO A 19 6.08 16.44 2.37
N SER A 20 6.19 17.74 2.08
CA SER A 20 6.98 18.26 0.95
C SER A 20 8.45 17.90 1.01
N THR A 21 9.00 17.72 2.21
CA THR A 21 10.41 17.38 2.44
C THR A 21 10.71 15.88 2.38
N TRP A 22 9.68 15.03 2.28
CA TRP A 22 9.85 13.58 2.28
C TRP A 22 9.76 13.03 0.86
N ASN A 23 10.83 12.36 0.41
CA ASN A 23 10.87 11.66 -0.86
C ASN A 23 10.18 10.28 -0.77
N GLU A 24 10.25 9.67 0.40
CA GLU A 24 9.72 8.33 0.68
C GLU A 24 9.22 8.21 2.12
N ALA A 25 8.34 7.24 2.34
CA ALA A 25 7.92 6.79 3.65
C ALA A 25 7.55 5.31 3.58
N ALA A 26 7.75 4.59 4.67
CA ALA A 26 7.34 3.20 4.79
C ALA A 26 6.58 2.96 6.09
N LEU A 27 5.61 2.06 6.04
CA LEU A 27 4.95 1.49 7.19
C LEU A 27 5.22 -0.01 7.20
N ARG A 28 5.87 -0.50 8.26
CA ARG A 28 6.33 -1.88 8.37
C ARG A 28 5.48 -2.69 9.34
N ASN A 29 5.36 -3.99 9.09
CA ASN A 29 4.69 -4.96 9.97
C ASN A 29 3.23 -4.60 10.30
N VAL A 30 2.46 -4.12 9.33
CA VAL A 30 1.03 -3.83 9.51
C VAL A 30 0.27 -5.13 9.62
N LYS A 31 -0.46 -5.32 10.73
CA LYS A 31 -1.27 -6.51 11.00
C LYS A 31 -2.75 -6.20 10.79
N ALA A 32 -3.29 -6.61 9.65
CA ALA A 32 -4.71 -6.50 9.32
C ALA A 32 -5.05 -7.52 8.22
N PHE A 33 -6.33 -7.71 7.91
CA PHE A 33 -6.79 -8.57 6.80
C PHE A 33 -6.28 -10.03 6.88
N GLN A 34 -6.11 -10.57 8.09
CA GLN A 34 -5.54 -11.91 8.35
C GLN A 34 -4.11 -12.10 7.82
N THR A 35 -3.37 -11.02 7.63
CA THR A 35 -2.00 -11.07 7.13
C THR A 35 -1.11 -10.03 7.79
N THR A 36 0.18 -10.07 7.45
CA THR A 36 1.15 -9.03 7.78
C THR A 36 1.74 -8.48 6.50
N PHE A 37 1.69 -7.16 6.35
CA PHE A 37 2.18 -6.49 5.16
C PHE A 37 2.93 -5.19 5.48
N ASP A 38 3.73 -4.78 4.52
CA ASP A 38 4.41 -3.49 4.51
C ASP A 38 3.82 -2.61 3.41
N LEU A 39 3.88 -1.30 3.63
CA LEU A 39 3.57 -0.28 2.64
C LEU A 39 4.82 0.57 2.41
N GLU A 40 5.18 0.76 1.15
CA GLU A 40 6.21 1.73 0.76
C GLU A 40 5.60 2.75 -0.17
N VAL A 41 5.84 4.02 0.12
CA VAL A 41 5.38 5.14 -0.67
C VAL A 41 6.58 6.00 -1.03
N ASN A 42 6.67 6.34 -2.30
CA ASN A 42 7.71 7.21 -2.81
C ASN A 42 7.13 8.20 -3.82
N ARG A 43 7.68 9.41 -3.84
CA ARG A 43 7.41 10.40 -4.89
C ARG A 43 8.00 9.87 -6.20
N SER A 44 7.23 9.97 -7.26
CA SER A 44 7.66 9.71 -8.63
C SER A 44 7.40 10.95 -9.47
N GLU A 45 8.03 11.03 -10.64
CA GLU A 45 7.82 12.12 -11.60
C GLU A 45 6.36 12.21 -12.07
N TYR A 46 5.61 11.10 -11.94
CA TYR A 46 4.23 10.93 -12.38
C TYR A 46 3.22 10.88 -11.22
N GLY A 47 3.59 11.36 -10.03
CA GLY A 47 2.74 11.34 -8.84
C GLY A 47 3.29 10.47 -7.73
N ARG A 48 2.42 9.83 -6.93
CA ARG A 48 2.82 8.99 -5.80
C ARG A 48 2.82 7.53 -6.23
N ARG A 49 3.88 6.80 -5.90
CA ARG A 49 3.91 5.34 -6.08
C ARG A 49 3.64 4.68 -4.74
N LEU A 50 2.71 3.71 -4.72
CA LEU A 50 2.46 2.84 -3.59
C LEU A 50 2.86 1.42 -3.96
N LYS A 51 3.69 0.81 -3.12
CA LYS A 51 3.99 -0.62 -3.12
C LYS A 51 3.48 -1.27 -1.85
N VAL A 52 2.89 -2.46 -1.99
CA VAL A 52 2.45 -3.27 -0.86
C VAL A 52 3.13 -4.63 -0.92
N TYR A 53 3.76 -5.00 0.18
CA TYR A 53 4.45 -6.28 0.32
C TYR A 53 3.73 -7.13 1.35
N GLU A 54 3.24 -8.30 0.96
CA GLU A 54 2.69 -9.28 1.88
C GLU A 54 3.74 -10.37 2.14
N LYS A 55 4.15 -10.56 3.40
CA LYS A 55 5.20 -11.53 3.77
C LYS A 55 6.48 -11.39 2.91
N GLY A 56 6.84 -10.15 2.55
CA GLY A 56 8.00 -9.83 1.70
C GLY A 56 7.78 -9.96 0.19
N GLN A 57 6.61 -10.41 -0.27
CA GLN A 57 6.27 -10.50 -1.69
C GLN A 57 5.50 -9.26 -2.14
N LEU A 58 5.90 -8.66 -3.26
CA LEU A 58 5.20 -7.51 -3.84
C LEU A 58 3.86 -7.95 -4.42
N ILE A 59 2.75 -7.52 -3.80
CA ILE A 59 1.38 -7.86 -4.23
C ILE A 59 0.67 -6.70 -4.92
N PHE A 60 1.18 -5.48 -4.79
CA PHE A 60 0.59 -4.29 -5.38
C PHE A 60 1.68 -3.26 -5.69
N ASP A 61 1.66 -2.69 -6.88
CA ASP A 61 2.56 -1.62 -7.31
C ASP A 61 1.84 -0.71 -8.31
N ARG A 62 1.51 0.51 -7.89
CA ARG A 62 0.80 1.48 -8.74
C ARG A 62 1.28 2.89 -8.48
N ILE A 63 1.18 3.71 -9.52
CA ILE A 63 1.32 5.17 -9.45
C ILE A 63 -0.07 5.78 -9.57
N ALA A 64 -0.33 6.83 -8.78
CA ALA A 64 -1.55 7.61 -8.82
C ALA A 64 -1.24 9.09 -8.58
N ASP A 65 -2.09 9.97 -9.12
CA ASP A 65 -1.98 11.41 -8.93
C ASP A 65 -2.27 11.81 -7.49
N GLU A 66 -1.97 13.05 -7.12
CA GLU A 66 -2.26 13.57 -5.80
C GLU A 66 -3.79 13.66 -5.57
N GLY A 67 -4.26 13.14 -4.44
CA GLY A 67 -5.69 13.07 -4.10
C GLY A 67 -6.40 11.79 -4.57
N GLU A 68 -5.84 11.04 -5.53
CA GLU A 68 -6.38 9.72 -5.91
C GLU A 68 -6.03 8.66 -4.85
N SER A 69 -6.99 7.79 -4.52
CA SER A 69 -6.80 6.72 -3.55
C SER A 69 -6.39 5.42 -4.23
N PHE A 70 -5.41 4.72 -3.65
CA PHE A 70 -5.05 3.38 -4.07
C PHE A 70 -6.06 2.37 -3.52
N ASN A 71 -6.56 1.48 -4.38
CA ASN A 71 -7.41 0.35 -3.97
C ASN A 71 -6.57 -0.93 -3.93
N VAL A 72 -6.35 -1.46 -2.73
CA VAL A 72 -5.53 -2.67 -2.51
C VAL A 72 -6.45 -3.84 -2.19
N VAL A 73 -6.20 -4.97 -2.87
CA VAL A 73 -6.88 -6.24 -2.63
C VAL A 73 -5.85 -7.25 -2.15
N PHE A 74 -6.05 -7.81 -0.97
CA PHE A 74 -5.27 -8.92 -0.47
C PHE A 74 -5.87 -10.22 -0.98
N THR A 75 -5.05 -11.04 -1.61
CA THR A 75 -5.47 -12.36 -2.10
C THR A 75 -4.73 -13.43 -1.32
N GLU A 76 -5.32 -14.61 -1.19
CA GLU A 76 -4.55 -15.73 -0.65
C GLU A 76 -3.53 -16.11 -1.72
N LEU A 77 -2.25 -15.99 -1.37
CA LEU A 77 -1.20 -16.68 -2.10
C LEU A 77 -1.59 -18.15 -2.14
N LYS A 78 -1.84 -18.68 -3.34
CA LYS A 78 -2.00 -20.12 -3.51
C LYS A 78 -0.71 -20.75 -3.01
N GLU A 79 -0.77 -21.46 -1.89
CA GLU A 79 0.31 -22.36 -1.50
C GLU A 79 0.49 -23.30 -2.69
N THR A 80 1.68 -23.24 -3.29
CA THR A 80 2.03 -24.16 -4.37
C THR A 80 2.29 -25.49 -3.67
N GLU A 81 1.35 -26.43 -3.82
CA GLU A 81 1.45 -27.81 -3.34
C GLU A 81 2.70 -28.54 -3.87
#